data_AF-Z9JQL6-F1
#
_entry.id   AF-Z9JQL6-F1
#
_cell.length_a   1.000
_cell.length_b   1.000
_cell.length_c   1.000
_cell.angle_alpha   90.00
_cell.angle_beta   90.00
_cell.angle_gamma   90.00
#
_symmetry.space_group_name_H-M   'P 1'
#
loop_
_entity.id
_entity.type
_entity.pdbx_description
1 polymer ?
#
loop_
_entity_poly.entity_id
_entity_poly.type
_entity_poly.pdbx_seq_one_letter_code
_entity_poly.pdbx_strand_id
1 'polypeptide(L)'
;MPRPSHLLLLAALLVLPLGLAPATADPGQDVRISEVESDGDGHDWVEITNRGTDPVDVSGWYLRDDQDDRDWTVPAGTVIAPGAHVLLAGEDVEGDGGFDFGLGSADSARLFLPDGVTEVDAVTWDTPAETTYIVVDGALRVSSEPTPGAENAAPVPVEAQPPAPTQPPARADWIVIDEVVSAGGDPGDWVELTNIGPEPVDLTDWSLRDEDSPAVTVLPAGTVIAPGEHLVLAGPELGMDLGAGGGVRLHTPEGTLADRVGWADGAHARPSLQRCPDGTGDLVVSDAPSKGEANRCAAPVVLHEARSQGEDFVELKNLGEAPVDLGGYVVTAADGSRAHEIPDGTVVAAGGLLLIAGDDLGFDLGAQDAVRLLAPDGSRLGEVSWIDHVAPSLGLCAGAFRAQASATPGAPNDCALEDPAAPPAGGGASASAATGAAPASAAPDLLVPERAAAPVAPAEGTGGPSASPSADAEAATAAGEQALPGDAAAGAGAVPSGAGTAAPTPAGPLALTGAETAALGALALLALASGAWMLRCSRRT
;
A
#
# COMPACT_ATOMS: atom_id res chain seq x y z
N MET A 1 -81.99 49.38 -35.13
CA MET A 1 -81.20 48.21 -35.58
C MET A 1 -80.56 47.60 -34.34
N PRO A 2 -80.94 46.38 -33.91
CA PRO A 2 -80.22 45.66 -32.86
C PRO A 2 -78.88 45.13 -33.42
N ARG A 3 -77.87 44.99 -32.56
CA ARG A 3 -76.63 44.25 -32.88
C ARG A 3 -76.83 42.75 -32.61
N PRO A 4 -76.16 41.85 -33.34
CA PRO A 4 -76.27 40.41 -33.10
C PRO A 4 -75.63 40.02 -31.76
N SER A 5 -76.28 39.12 -31.03
CA SER A 5 -75.73 38.50 -29.82
C SER A 5 -74.70 37.45 -30.21
N HIS A 6 -73.47 37.55 -29.69
CA HIS A 6 -72.49 36.48 -29.84
C HIS A 6 -72.84 35.32 -28.90
N LEU A 7 -73.11 34.16 -29.48
CA LEU A 7 -73.40 32.93 -28.74
C LEU A 7 -72.10 32.36 -28.16
N LEU A 8 -71.93 32.41 -26.84
CA LEU A 8 -70.76 31.86 -26.18
C LEU A 8 -70.87 30.34 -26.12
N LEU A 9 -70.02 29.63 -26.87
CA LEU A 9 -70.02 28.17 -26.90
C LEU A 9 -69.20 27.62 -25.72
N LEU A 10 -69.85 27.27 -24.60
CA LEU A 10 -69.19 26.52 -23.54
C LEU A 10 -68.93 25.09 -24.01
N ALA A 11 -67.68 24.78 -24.33
CA ALA A 11 -67.21 23.40 -24.44
C ALA A 11 -67.10 22.81 -23.03
N ALA A 12 -68.06 21.96 -22.64
CA ALA A 12 -67.99 21.19 -21.41
C ALA A 12 -66.92 20.10 -21.56
N LEU A 13 -65.74 20.33 -20.98
CA LEU A 13 -64.65 19.35 -21.00
C LEU A 13 -65.02 18.20 -20.07
N LEU A 14 -65.38 17.04 -20.64
CA LEU A 14 -65.71 15.84 -19.89
C LEU A 14 -64.43 15.24 -19.30
N VAL A 15 -64.11 15.61 -18.06
CA VAL A 15 -63.07 14.96 -17.28
C VAL A 15 -63.57 13.56 -16.90
N LEU A 16 -63.23 12.58 -17.72
CA LEU A 16 -63.29 11.18 -17.32
C LEU A 16 -62.28 10.98 -16.18
N PRO A 17 -62.69 10.39 -15.04
CA PRO A 17 -61.70 9.93 -14.06
C PRO A 17 -60.87 8.83 -14.74
N LEU A 18 -59.55 9.00 -14.76
CA LEU A 18 -58.66 7.85 -14.88
C LEU A 18 -58.85 7.04 -13.60
N GLY A 19 -59.68 6.01 -13.67
CA GLY A 19 -59.54 4.90 -12.73
C GLY A 19 -58.16 4.32 -12.98
N LEU A 20 -57.26 4.45 -12.00
CA LEU A 20 -56.13 3.54 -11.95
C LEU A 20 -56.73 2.14 -11.92
N ALA A 21 -56.26 1.25 -12.79
CA ALA A 21 -56.40 -0.16 -12.48
C ALA A 21 -55.72 -0.40 -11.12
N PRO A 22 -56.23 -1.29 -10.25
CA PRO A 22 -55.39 -1.81 -9.20
C PRO A 22 -54.11 -2.34 -9.86
N ALA A 23 -52.96 -2.10 -9.24
CA ALA A 23 -51.74 -2.77 -9.67
C ALA A 23 -51.99 -4.26 -9.46
N THR A 24 -52.14 -5.01 -10.56
CA THR A 24 -52.04 -6.47 -10.50
C THR A 24 -50.68 -6.80 -9.94
N ALA A 25 -50.62 -7.77 -9.02
CA ALA A 25 -49.37 -8.25 -8.45
C ALA A 25 -48.28 -8.39 -9.53
N ASP A 26 -47.11 -7.83 -9.24
CA ASP A 26 -45.88 -8.09 -9.98
C ASP A 26 -45.04 -8.99 -9.08
N PRO A 27 -45.06 -10.31 -9.30
CA PRO A 27 -44.40 -11.24 -8.38
C PRO A 27 -42.91 -10.97 -8.22
N GLY A 28 -42.26 -10.39 -9.25
CA GLY A 28 -40.85 -9.97 -9.21
C GLY A 28 -40.58 -8.77 -8.29
N GLN A 29 -41.62 -8.07 -7.84
CA GLN A 29 -41.53 -6.91 -6.93
C GLN A 29 -42.22 -7.15 -5.58
N ASP A 30 -43.27 -7.98 -5.56
CA ASP A 30 -44.08 -8.24 -4.37
C ASP A 30 -43.47 -9.31 -3.44
N VAL A 31 -42.81 -10.35 -3.97
CA VAL A 31 -42.19 -11.41 -3.15
C VAL A 31 -40.74 -11.07 -2.84
N ARG A 32 -40.34 -11.16 -1.57
CA ARG A 32 -38.98 -10.89 -1.10
C ARG A 32 -38.54 -11.92 -0.06
N ILE A 33 -37.24 -12.12 0.09
CA ILE A 33 -36.66 -12.88 1.20
C ILE A 33 -36.85 -12.05 2.48
N SER A 34 -37.44 -12.65 3.51
CA SER A 34 -37.66 -12.03 4.83
C SER A 34 -36.53 -12.35 5.78
N GLU A 35 -36.20 -13.64 5.91
CA GLU A 35 -35.28 -14.18 6.91
C GLU A 35 -34.55 -15.42 6.35
N VAL A 36 -33.31 -15.67 6.81
CA VAL A 36 -32.46 -16.81 6.40
C VAL A 36 -31.74 -17.37 7.61
N GLU A 37 -31.68 -18.68 7.73
CA GLU A 37 -30.80 -19.41 8.66
C GLU A 37 -29.67 -20.09 7.88
N SER A 38 -28.44 -19.97 8.39
CA SER A 38 -27.23 -20.46 7.71
C SER A 38 -26.05 -20.66 8.69
N ASP A 39 -26.31 -20.99 9.96
CA ASP A 39 -25.24 -21.21 10.96
C ASP A 39 -24.43 -22.51 10.72
N GLY A 40 -24.96 -23.41 9.86
CA GLY A 40 -24.32 -24.64 9.46
C GLY A 40 -24.48 -25.80 10.44
N ASP A 41 -25.44 -25.77 11.37
CA ASP A 41 -25.75 -26.90 12.26
C ASP A 41 -26.43 -28.09 11.55
N GLY A 42 -27.01 -27.83 10.37
CA GLY A 42 -27.79 -28.79 9.56
C GLY A 42 -29.26 -28.40 9.37
N HIS A 43 -29.70 -27.26 9.93
CA HIS A 43 -31.09 -26.80 9.90
C HIS A 43 -31.28 -25.50 9.09
N ASP A 44 -30.50 -25.29 8.02
CA ASP A 44 -30.60 -24.14 7.13
C ASP A 44 -32.04 -23.93 6.59
N TRP A 45 -32.46 -22.67 6.39
CA TRP A 45 -33.74 -22.35 5.74
C TRP A 45 -33.78 -20.93 5.19
N VAL A 46 -34.69 -20.70 4.23
CA VAL A 46 -34.96 -19.38 3.64
C VAL A 46 -36.45 -19.09 3.77
N GLU A 47 -36.83 -17.96 4.35
CA GLU A 47 -38.21 -17.51 4.36
C GLU A 47 -38.46 -16.45 3.29
N ILE A 48 -39.61 -16.57 2.61
CA ILE A 48 -40.09 -15.58 1.63
C ILE A 48 -41.43 -15.00 2.06
N THR A 49 -41.57 -13.68 1.88
CA THR A 49 -42.73 -12.88 2.28
C THR A 49 -43.35 -12.17 1.08
N ASN A 50 -44.68 -12.06 1.05
CA ASN A 50 -45.41 -11.27 0.05
C ASN A 50 -45.73 -9.87 0.61
N ARG A 51 -44.95 -8.87 0.18
CA ARG A 51 -45.09 -7.45 0.53
C ARG A 51 -46.13 -6.71 -0.33
N GLY A 52 -46.69 -7.38 -1.34
CA GLY A 52 -47.75 -6.88 -2.21
C GLY A 52 -49.15 -6.89 -1.57
N THR A 53 -50.14 -6.42 -2.32
CA THR A 53 -51.54 -6.32 -1.84
C THR A 53 -52.47 -7.43 -2.32
N ASP A 54 -52.03 -8.27 -3.26
CA ASP A 54 -52.77 -9.43 -3.80
C ASP A 54 -52.00 -10.74 -3.54
N PRO A 55 -52.66 -11.91 -3.47
CA PRO A 55 -51.97 -13.19 -3.29
C PRO A 55 -51.10 -13.56 -4.51
N VAL A 56 -49.89 -14.06 -4.26
CA VAL A 56 -48.94 -14.48 -5.29
C VAL A 56 -48.79 -16.00 -5.28
N ASP A 57 -48.91 -16.62 -6.45
CA ASP A 57 -48.59 -18.04 -6.66
C ASP A 57 -47.10 -18.19 -6.97
N VAL A 58 -46.36 -18.84 -6.06
CA VAL A 58 -44.91 -19.08 -6.17
C VAL A 58 -44.59 -20.52 -6.61
N SER A 59 -45.58 -21.27 -7.09
CA SER A 59 -45.40 -22.63 -7.60
C SER A 59 -44.34 -22.68 -8.72
N GLY A 60 -43.35 -23.55 -8.56
CA GLY A 60 -42.32 -23.79 -9.58
C GLY A 60 -41.24 -22.71 -9.69
N TRP A 61 -41.16 -21.78 -8.72
CA TRP A 61 -40.03 -20.87 -8.56
C TRP A 61 -38.78 -21.62 -8.12
N TYR A 62 -37.60 -21.04 -8.31
CA TYR A 62 -36.33 -21.65 -7.93
C TYR A 62 -35.64 -20.92 -6.77
N LEU A 63 -35.05 -21.68 -5.87
CA LEU A 63 -34.08 -21.22 -4.87
C LEU A 63 -32.70 -21.79 -5.21
N ARG A 64 -31.66 -20.97 -5.10
CA ARG A 64 -30.24 -21.35 -5.27
C ARG A 64 -29.38 -20.76 -4.15
N ASP A 65 -28.23 -21.40 -3.92
CA ASP A 65 -27.10 -20.83 -3.16
C ASP A 65 -26.19 -19.98 -4.08
N ASP A 66 -24.93 -19.74 -3.75
CA ASP A 66 -23.99 -18.99 -4.62
C ASP A 66 -23.67 -19.68 -5.96
N GLN A 67 -23.94 -20.99 -6.11
CA GLN A 67 -23.71 -21.72 -7.34
C GLN A 67 -24.95 -21.77 -8.24
N ASP A 68 -24.74 -21.74 -9.56
CA ASP A 68 -25.77 -22.04 -10.56
C ASP A 68 -25.84 -23.55 -10.91
N ASP A 69 -25.36 -24.44 -10.01
CA ASP A 69 -25.27 -25.89 -10.25
C ASP A 69 -26.34 -26.73 -9.55
N ARG A 70 -27.10 -26.12 -8.61
CA ARG A 70 -28.16 -26.75 -7.82
C ARG A 70 -29.41 -25.86 -7.79
N ASP A 71 -30.54 -26.42 -8.20
CA ASP A 71 -31.83 -25.76 -8.33
C ASP A 71 -32.87 -26.47 -7.45
N TRP A 72 -33.29 -25.86 -6.34
CA TRP A 72 -34.48 -26.34 -5.62
C TRP A 72 -35.74 -25.67 -6.14
N THR A 73 -36.83 -26.43 -6.29
CA THR A 73 -38.09 -25.95 -6.89
C THR A 73 -39.22 -25.83 -5.87
N VAL A 74 -39.77 -24.64 -5.70
CA VAL A 74 -40.89 -24.36 -4.80
C VAL A 74 -42.11 -25.23 -5.16
N PRO A 75 -42.69 -26.00 -4.20
CA PRO A 75 -43.77 -26.95 -4.48
C PRO A 75 -45.01 -26.36 -5.14
N ALA A 76 -45.67 -27.17 -5.97
CA ALA A 76 -46.87 -26.77 -6.70
C ALA A 76 -48.09 -26.60 -5.77
N GLY A 77 -48.76 -25.46 -5.87
CA GLY A 77 -49.87 -25.04 -5.01
C GLY A 77 -49.47 -24.05 -3.91
N THR A 78 -48.21 -23.62 -3.86
CA THR A 78 -47.71 -22.66 -2.86
C THR A 78 -48.16 -21.24 -3.24
N VAL A 79 -49.12 -20.69 -2.49
CA VAL A 79 -49.67 -19.34 -2.71
C VAL A 79 -49.50 -18.50 -1.44
N ILE A 80 -48.74 -17.40 -1.56
CA ILE A 80 -48.46 -16.48 -0.46
C ILE A 80 -49.51 -15.38 -0.44
N ALA A 81 -50.29 -15.29 0.64
CA ALA A 81 -51.25 -14.20 0.85
C ALA A 81 -50.52 -12.87 1.17
N PRO A 82 -51.16 -11.69 0.98
CA PRO A 82 -50.58 -10.40 1.36
C PRO A 82 -50.16 -10.35 2.83
N GLY A 83 -48.90 -10.01 3.10
CA GLY A 83 -48.32 -10.01 4.45
C GLY A 83 -48.24 -11.40 5.10
N ALA A 84 -48.22 -12.47 4.31
CA ALA A 84 -47.93 -13.82 4.78
C ALA A 84 -46.51 -14.23 4.38
N HIS A 85 -45.97 -15.16 5.17
CA HIS A 85 -44.61 -15.67 5.06
C HIS A 85 -44.64 -17.17 4.79
N VAL A 86 -43.68 -17.67 4.01
CA VAL A 86 -43.53 -19.09 3.66
C VAL A 86 -42.08 -19.51 3.88
N LEU A 87 -41.90 -20.53 4.73
CA LEU A 87 -40.62 -21.16 4.99
C LEU A 87 -40.26 -22.14 3.88
N LEU A 88 -39.08 -21.98 3.30
CA LEU A 88 -38.41 -22.93 2.42
C LEU A 88 -37.36 -23.63 3.30
N ALA A 89 -37.64 -24.85 3.74
CA ALA A 89 -36.85 -25.54 4.77
C ALA A 89 -35.58 -26.23 4.22
N GLY A 90 -34.66 -26.64 5.09
CA GLY A 90 -33.57 -27.58 4.80
C GLY A 90 -33.92 -29.05 5.13
N GLU A 91 -32.88 -29.89 5.24
CA GLU A 91 -32.99 -31.36 5.22
C GLU A 91 -33.73 -32.02 6.41
N ASP A 92 -33.87 -31.33 7.56
CA ASP A 92 -34.29 -31.96 8.85
C ASP A 92 -35.73 -31.63 9.32
N VAL A 93 -36.55 -30.97 8.50
CA VAL A 93 -37.98 -30.72 8.82
C VAL A 93 -38.83 -31.94 8.45
N GLU A 94 -39.61 -32.49 9.40
CA GLU A 94 -40.56 -33.61 9.18
C GLU A 94 -41.70 -33.24 8.18
N GLY A 95 -41.43 -33.20 6.87
CA GLY A 95 -42.44 -32.79 5.90
C GLY A 95 -42.08 -32.69 4.41
N ASP A 96 -41.20 -33.54 3.86
CA ASP A 96 -41.00 -33.76 2.40
C ASP A 96 -41.03 -32.48 1.51
N GLY A 97 -40.33 -31.42 1.90
CA GLY A 97 -40.47 -30.10 1.25
C GLY A 97 -39.34 -29.10 1.49
N GLY A 98 -38.14 -29.56 1.84
CA GLY A 98 -36.94 -28.72 1.96
C GLY A 98 -36.01 -28.81 0.74
N PHE A 99 -35.01 -27.93 0.70
CA PHE A 99 -33.91 -27.96 -0.27
C PHE A 99 -32.77 -28.90 0.18
N ASP A 100 -32.10 -29.52 -0.79
CA ASP A 100 -31.08 -30.57 -0.62
C ASP A 100 -29.64 -30.04 -0.83
N PHE A 101 -29.43 -28.79 -0.46
CA PHE A 101 -28.12 -28.14 -0.34
C PHE A 101 -28.02 -27.43 1.01
N GLY A 102 -26.81 -27.30 1.55
CA GLY A 102 -26.57 -26.47 2.74
C GLY A 102 -26.24 -25.04 2.35
N LEU A 103 -26.50 -24.09 3.23
CA LEU A 103 -26.11 -22.69 3.10
C LEU A 103 -24.77 -22.46 3.81
N GLY A 104 -23.76 -22.03 3.04
CA GLY A 104 -22.37 -21.92 3.46
C GLY A 104 -22.07 -20.73 4.35
N SER A 105 -20.89 -20.77 5.00
CA SER A 105 -20.42 -19.69 5.88
C SER A 105 -20.12 -18.38 5.15
N ALA A 106 -19.95 -18.40 3.83
CA ALA A 106 -19.94 -17.22 2.97
C ALA A 106 -20.64 -17.63 1.67
N ASP A 107 -21.87 -17.14 1.47
CA ASP A 107 -22.83 -17.71 0.51
C ASP A 107 -23.98 -16.71 0.24
N SER A 108 -25.02 -17.15 -0.46
CA SER A 108 -26.21 -16.38 -0.80
C SER A 108 -27.48 -17.22 -0.77
N ALA A 109 -28.63 -16.55 -0.69
CA ALA A 109 -29.93 -17.14 -1.01
C ALA A 109 -30.52 -16.34 -2.17
N ARG A 110 -30.73 -16.98 -3.32
CA ARG A 110 -31.17 -16.34 -4.58
C ARG A 110 -32.48 -16.95 -5.08
N LEU A 111 -33.49 -16.11 -5.29
CA LEU A 111 -34.85 -16.50 -5.64
C LEU A 111 -35.15 -16.14 -7.11
N PHE A 112 -35.60 -17.10 -7.92
CA PHE A 112 -35.88 -16.92 -9.35
C PHE A 112 -37.31 -17.32 -9.74
N LEU A 113 -37.83 -16.69 -10.79
CA LEU A 113 -39.09 -17.09 -11.43
C LEU A 113 -39.00 -18.49 -12.09
N PRO A 114 -40.14 -19.12 -12.44
CA PRO A 114 -40.18 -20.44 -13.10
C PRO A 114 -39.55 -20.54 -14.51
N ASP A 115 -38.89 -19.50 -14.99
CA ASP A 115 -38.02 -19.57 -16.18
C ASP A 115 -36.57 -19.97 -15.83
N GLY A 116 -36.20 -19.97 -14.54
CA GLY A 116 -34.87 -20.32 -14.03
C GLY A 116 -33.80 -19.26 -14.28
N VAL A 117 -34.16 -18.08 -14.81
CA VAL A 117 -33.23 -17.05 -15.30
C VAL A 117 -33.56 -15.66 -14.77
N THR A 118 -34.83 -15.32 -14.55
CA THR A 118 -35.23 -14.03 -13.98
C THR A 118 -35.17 -14.09 -12.46
N GLU A 119 -34.11 -13.54 -11.89
CA GLU A 119 -33.96 -13.31 -10.45
C GLU A 119 -35.01 -12.31 -9.94
N VAL A 120 -35.56 -12.58 -8.76
CA VAL A 120 -36.62 -11.81 -8.09
C VAL A 120 -36.07 -11.06 -6.89
N ASP A 121 -35.23 -11.74 -6.09
CA ASP A 121 -34.58 -11.22 -4.91
C ASP A 121 -33.34 -12.05 -4.57
N ALA A 122 -32.37 -11.43 -3.91
CA ALA A 122 -31.13 -12.08 -3.50
C ALA A 122 -30.57 -11.44 -2.22
N VAL A 123 -30.06 -12.27 -1.32
CA VAL A 123 -29.26 -11.84 -0.16
C VAL A 123 -27.94 -12.63 -0.12
N THR A 124 -26.87 -12.00 0.36
CA THR A 124 -25.50 -12.54 0.34
C THR A 124 -24.79 -12.15 1.64
N TRP A 125 -23.94 -13.04 2.15
CA TRP A 125 -23.21 -12.85 3.40
C TRP A 125 -21.77 -13.40 3.32
N ASP A 126 -20.82 -12.72 3.98
CA ASP A 126 -19.41 -13.14 4.06
C ASP A 126 -19.09 -14.02 5.30
N THR A 127 -20.05 -14.12 6.21
CA THR A 127 -20.00 -14.87 7.48
C THR A 127 -21.40 -15.42 7.77
N PRO A 128 -21.58 -16.53 8.50
CA PRO A 128 -22.88 -16.87 9.05
C PRO A 128 -23.29 -15.84 10.11
N ALA A 129 -24.58 -15.72 10.38
CA ALA A 129 -25.07 -14.95 11.52
C ALA A 129 -24.93 -15.75 12.84
N GLU A 130 -25.00 -15.07 14.00
CA GLU A 130 -25.04 -15.74 15.33
C GLU A 130 -26.42 -16.34 15.67
N THR A 131 -27.37 -16.12 14.77
CA THR A 131 -28.78 -16.51 14.72
C THR A 131 -29.16 -16.42 13.23
N THR A 132 -30.41 -16.09 12.87
CA THR A 132 -30.80 -15.77 11.50
C THR A 132 -30.33 -14.39 10.99
N TYR A 133 -30.25 -14.25 9.67
CA TYR A 133 -30.23 -12.98 8.94
C TYR A 133 -31.65 -12.53 8.56
N ILE A 134 -31.94 -11.23 8.70
CA ILE A 134 -33.20 -10.57 8.32
C ILE A 134 -32.98 -9.34 7.43
N VAL A 135 -33.92 -9.06 6.51
CA VAL A 135 -33.85 -7.89 5.61
C VAL A 135 -34.65 -6.70 6.17
N VAL A 136 -33.96 -5.71 6.75
CA VAL A 136 -34.56 -4.50 7.34
C VAL A 136 -34.22 -3.28 6.49
N ASP A 137 -35.23 -2.55 6.02
CA ASP A 137 -35.10 -1.37 5.13
C ASP A 137 -34.22 -1.62 3.87
N GLY A 138 -34.17 -2.87 3.40
CA GLY A 138 -33.37 -3.29 2.24
C GLY A 138 -31.91 -3.62 2.55
N ALA A 139 -31.53 -3.70 3.84
CA ALA A 139 -30.20 -4.12 4.27
C ALA A 139 -30.27 -5.37 5.16
N LEU A 140 -29.29 -6.28 5.01
CA LEU A 140 -29.18 -7.48 5.83
C LEU A 140 -28.75 -7.13 7.27
N ARG A 141 -29.36 -7.77 8.27
CA ARG A 141 -29.10 -7.58 9.70
C ARG A 141 -29.21 -8.94 10.42
N VAL A 142 -28.51 -9.13 11.53
CA VAL A 142 -28.72 -10.31 12.39
C VAL A 142 -29.99 -10.11 13.22
N SER A 143 -30.86 -11.11 13.31
CA SER A 143 -32.12 -11.07 14.07
C SER A 143 -31.89 -11.24 15.58
N SER A 144 -32.71 -10.66 16.46
CA SER A 144 -32.56 -10.89 17.91
C SER A 144 -32.98 -12.30 18.35
N GLU A 145 -33.82 -12.96 17.55
CA GLU A 145 -34.27 -14.35 17.69
C GLU A 145 -34.80 -14.84 16.33
N PRO A 146 -34.61 -16.12 15.94
CA PRO A 146 -35.18 -16.67 14.71
C PRO A 146 -36.71 -16.62 14.70
N THR A 147 -37.31 -16.15 13.60
CA THR A 147 -38.77 -15.95 13.46
C THR A 147 -39.49 -16.75 12.34
N PRO A 148 -39.16 -18.03 12.10
CA PRO A 148 -39.71 -18.80 10.98
C PRO A 148 -41.25 -18.93 11.01
N GLY A 149 -41.89 -18.49 9.93
CA GLY A 149 -43.34 -18.46 9.73
C GLY A 149 -44.04 -17.23 10.34
N ALA A 150 -43.31 -16.17 10.67
CA ALA A 150 -43.81 -15.02 11.42
C ALA A 150 -43.24 -13.67 10.92
N GLU A 151 -43.70 -12.56 11.49
CA GLU A 151 -43.04 -11.27 11.29
C GLU A 151 -41.64 -11.31 11.92
N ASN A 152 -40.63 -10.90 11.17
CA ASN A 152 -39.24 -10.77 11.61
C ASN A 152 -39.14 -10.13 13.01
N ALA A 153 -38.32 -10.72 13.89
CA ALA A 153 -37.98 -10.06 15.15
C ALA A 153 -37.25 -8.72 14.90
N ALA A 154 -37.08 -7.93 15.96
CA ALA A 154 -36.17 -6.80 15.89
C ALA A 154 -34.76 -7.34 15.55
N PRO A 155 -33.94 -6.65 14.73
CA PRO A 155 -32.54 -7.01 14.62
C PRO A 155 -31.88 -6.96 16.00
N VAL A 156 -30.83 -7.77 16.21
CA VAL A 156 -29.91 -7.56 17.33
C VAL A 156 -29.58 -6.07 17.34
N PRO A 157 -29.80 -5.35 18.46
CA PRO A 157 -29.40 -3.96 18.54
C PRO A 157 -27.88 -3.94 18.40
N VAL A 158 -27.39 -3.58 17.20
CA VAL A 158 -25.97 -3.33 16.96
C VAL A 158 -25.52 -2.39 18.07
N GLU A 159 -24.67 -2.89 18.98
CA GLU A 159 -24.25 -2.09 20.13
C GLU A 159 -23.66 -0.82 19.55
N ALA A 160 -24.26 0.32 19.88
CA ALA A 160 -24.17 1.51 19.04
C ALA A 160 -22.74 2.05 19.04
N GLN A 161 -21.95 1.55 18.08
CA GLN A 161 -20.54 1.85 17.89
C GLN A 161 -20.43 3.38 17.91
N PRO A 162 -19.71 3.97 18.89
CA PRO A 162 -19.79 5.39 19.19
C PRO A 162 -19.69 6.20 17.91
N PRO A 163 -20.74 6.97 17.54
CA PRO A 163 -21.11 7.23 16.15
C PRO A 163 -19.91 7.71 15.36
N ALA A 164 -19.45 6.87 14.42
CA ALA A 164 -18.10 6.90 13.84
C ALA A 164 -17.60 8.34 13.67
N PRO A 165 -16.58 8.75 14.45
CA PRO A 165 -16.53 10.04 15.13
C PRO A 165 -16.67 11.22 14.17
N THR A 166 -17.93 11.63 13.95
CA THR A 166 -18.45 12.30 12.72
C THR A 166 -17.35 12.87 11.86
N GLN A 167 -16.82 12.05 10.94
CA GLN A 167 -15.46 12.24 10.45
C GLN A 167 -15.26 13.66 9.93
N PRO A 168 -14.36 14.45 10.55
CA PRO A 168 -14.02 15.78 10.03
C PRO A 168 -13.68 15.61 8.55
N PRO A 169 -14.31 16.40 7.65
CA PRO A 169 -14.48 16.05 6.23
C PRO A 169 -13.16 15.49 5.69
N ALA A 170 -13.23 14.22 5.25
CA ALA A 170 -12.10 13.30 5.21
C ALA A 170 -10.82 14.04 4.79
N ARG A 171 -9.80 14.00 5.66
CA ARG A 171 -8.55 14.77 5.55
C ARG A 171 -7.65 14.22 4.44
N ALA A 172 -8.18 14.30 3.23
CA ALA A 172 -7.55 14.03 1.96
C ALA A 172 -6.29 14.88 1.74
N ASP A 173 -6.24 16.06 2.35
CA ASP A 173 -5.06 16.93 2.43
C ASP A 173 -3.97 16.43 3.40
N TRP A 174 -4.24 15.37 4.18
CA TRP A 174 -3.29 14.78 5.15
C TRP A 174 -2.84 13.37 4.77
N ILE A 175 -3.47 12.71 3.80
CA ILE A 175 -3.15 11.33 3.42
C ILE A 175 -2.66 11.33 1.98
N VAL A 176 -1.35 11.18 1.83
CA VAL A 176 -0.66 11.16 0.54
C VAL A 176 -0.29 9.74 0.15
N ILE A 177 -0.20 9.49 -1.15
CA ILE A 177 0.54 8.36 -1.71
C ILE A 177 2.02 8.74 -1.67
N ASP A 178 2.80 8.07 -0.83
CA ASP A 178 4.13 8.53 -0.42
C ASP A 178 5.25 7.81 -1.18
N GLU A 179 5.11 6.49 -1.33
CA GLU A 179 6.01 5.65 -2.11
C GLU A 179 5.22 4.69 -3.03
N VAL A 180 5.71 4.45 -4.25
CA VAL A 180 5.10 3.53 -5.23
C VAL A 180 6.15 2.70 -5.96
N VAL A 181 5.88 1.40 -6.10
CA VAL A 181 6.61 0.51 -7.01
C VAL A 181 5.63 -0.21 -7.94
N SER A 182 5.79 -0.02 -9.25
CA SER A 182 4.97 -0.65 -10.31
C SER A 182 5.74 -1.68 -11.18
N ALA A 183 6.94 -2.07 -10.74
CA ALA A 183 7.58 -3.31 -11.17
C ALA A 183 8.75 -3.70 -10.27
N GLY A 184 8.74 -4.93 -9.76
CA GLY A 184 9.92 -5.60 -9.20
C GLY A 184 10.20 -5.31 -7.73
N GLY A 185 9.21 -4.85 -6.96
CA GLY A 185 9.27 -4.85 -5.51
C GLY A 185 9.09 -6.26 -4.91
N ASP A 186 9.09 -6.34 -3.58
CA ASP A 186 8.86 -7.59 -2.83
C ASP A 186 7.69 -7.38 -1.84
N PRO A 187 6.57 -8.14 -1.93
CA PRO A 187 6.20 -9.05 -3.00
C PRO A 187 5.49 -8.31 -4.16
N GLY A 188 6.19 -8.13 -5.28
CA GLY A 188 5.62 -7.52 -6.50
C GLY A 188 5.38 -6.01 -6.37
N ASP A 189 4.28 -5.54 -6.96
CA ASP A 189 3.88 -4.14 -6.93
C ASP A 189 3.26 -3.76 -5.58
N TRP A 190 3.47 -2.51 -5.18
CA TRP A 190 2.95 -1.98 -3.92
C TRP A 190 2.85 -0.45 -3.91
N VAL A 191 1.99 0.06 -3.04
CA VAL A 191 1.71 1.47 -2.79
C VAL A 191 1.82 1.72 -1.29
N GLU A 192 2.38 2.84 -0.89
CA GLU A 192 2.43 3.29 0.50
C GLU A 192 1.69 4.61 0.67
N LEU A 193 0.93 4.71 1.77
CA LEU A 193 0.20 5.91 2.18
C LEU A 193 0.75 6.45 3.50
N THR A 194 1.00 7.75 3.59
CA THR A 194 1.55 8.39 4.80
C THR A 194 0.61 9.48 5.30
N ASN A 195 0.44 9.55 6.63
CA ASN A 195 -0.36 10.59 7.28
C ASN A 195 0.52 11.78 7.71
N ILE A 196 0.53 12.84 6.90
CA ILE A 196 1.21 14.12 7.22
C ILE A 196 0.39 15.03 8.15
N GLY A 197 -0.79 14.58 8.58
CA GLY A 197 -1.66 15.26 9.53
C GLY A 197 -1.20 15.12 10.98
N PRO A 198 -1.52 16.11 11.86
CA PRO A 198 -1.21 16.06 13.29
C PRO A 198 -2.14 15.16 14.13
N GLU A 199 -3.15 14.53 13.53
CA GLU A 199 -4.12 13.63 14.19
C GLU A 199 -4.28 12.35 13.36
N PRO A 200 -4.61 11.18 13.97
CA PRO A 200 -4.85 9.94 13.22
C PRO A 200 -6.03 10.08 12.25
N VAL A 201 -5.95 9.43 11.09
CA VAL A 201 -7.00 9.42 10.06
C VAL A 201 -7.47 7.98 9.82
N ASP A 202 -8.79 7.79 9.87
CA ASP A 202 -9.49 6.56 9.51
C ASP A 202 -9.70 6.52 7.98
N LEU A 203 -9.24 5.43 7.36
CA LEU A 203 -9.29 5.17 5.92
C LEU A 203 -10.32 4.11 5.53
N THR A 204 -11.21 3.70 6.44
CA THR A 204 -12.36 2.83 6.14
C THR A 204 -13.08 3.28 4.86
N ASP A 205 -13.28 2.36 3.94
CA ASP A 205 -13.95 2.56 2.63
C ASP A 205 -13.27 3.54 1.66
N TRP A 206 -12.06 4.04 1.96
CA TRP A 206 -11.25 4.74 0.96
C TRP A 206 -10.80 3.77 -0.14
N SER A 207 -10.51 4.27 -1.34
CA SER A 207 -10.13 3.43 -2.47
C SER A 207 -8.89 3.88 -3.23
N LEU A 208 -7.95 2.96 -3.43
CA LEU A 208 -6.92 3.07 -4.47
C LEU A 208 -7.48 2.60 -5.81
N ARG A 209 -7.05 3.27 -6.88
CA ARG A 209 -7.41 2.94 -8.27
C ARG A 209 -6.21 3.18 -9.17
N ASP A 210 -5.81 2.18 -9.93
CA ASP A 210 -4.97 2.35 -11.12
C ASP A 210 -5.59 3.42 -12.04
N GLU A 211 -4.77 4.21 -12.74
CA GLU A 211 -5.17 5.21 -13.74
C GLU A 211 -5.93 4.59 -14.93
N ASP A 212 -5.39 3.50 -15.49
CA ASP A 212 -5.74 2.94 -16.80
C ASP A 212 -6.57 1.63 -16.72
N SER A 213 -6.64 1.00 -15.54
CA SER A 213 -7.46 -0.19 -15.28
C SER A 213 -8.80 0.14 -14.58
N PRO A 214 -9.84 -0.69 -14.75
CA PRO A 214 -11.04 -0.66 -13.90
C PRO A 214 -10.80 -1.24 -12.49
N ALA A 215 -9.58 -1.69 -12.15
CA ALA A 215 -9.24 -2.21 -10.83
C ALA A 215 -9.42 -1.16 -9.72
N VAL A 216 -9.97 -1.59 -8.59
CA VAL A 216 -10.22 -0.77 -7.40
C VAL A 216 -9.92 -1.60 -6.17
N THR A 217 -9.11 -1.04 -5.27
CA THR A 217 -8.77 -1.63 -3.97
C THR A 217 -9.46 -0.79 -2.89
N VAL A 218 -10.38 -1.38 -2.12
CA VAL A 218 -11.07 -0.69 -1.03
C VAL A 218 -10.41 -1.05 0.30
N LEU A 219 -10.12 -0.06 1.13
CA LEU A 219 -9.43 -0.25 2.40
C LEU A 219 -10.42 -0.74 3.48
N PRO A 220 -10.10 -1.80 4.24
CA PRO A 220 -11.03 -2.45 5.14
C PRO A 220 -11.36 -1.57 6.36
N ALA A 221 -12.53 -1.84 6.97
CA ALA A 221 -13.01 -1.11 8.13
C ALA A 221 -12.03 -1.17 9.31
N GLY A 222 -11.77 -0.01 9.92
CA GLY A 222 -10.81 0.15 11.03
C GLY A 222 -9.36 0.36 10.58
N THR A 223 -9.09 0.56 9.28
CA THR A 223 -7.77 0.97 8.79
C THR A 223 -7.49 2.41 9.27
N VAL A 224 -6.54 2.60 10.19
CA VAL A 224 -6.21 3.93 10.75
C VAL A 224 -4.70 4.18 10.66
N ILE A 225 -4.31 5.32 10.07
CA ILE A 225 -2.91 5.78 10.04
C ILE A 225 -2.72 6.89 11.08
N ALA A 226 -1.78 6.73 12.00
CA ALA A 226 -1.43 7.76 12.99
C ALA A 226 -0.42 8.79 12.42
N PRO A 227 -0.23 9.97 13.05
CA PRO A 227 0.64 11.04 12.54
C PRO A 227 2.07 10.59 12.27
N GLY A 228 2.50 10.68 11.00
CA GLY A 228 3.84 10.26 10.56
C GLY A 228 4.03 8.74 10.40
N GLU A 229 2.98 7.94 10.53
CA GLU A 229 3.04 6.50 10.24
C GLU A 229 2.72 6.22 8.75
N HIS A 230 3.14 5.03 8.28
CA HIS A 230 3.00 4.54 6.92
C HIS A 230 2.02 3.35 6.85
N LEU A 231 1.23 3.26 5.78
CA LEU A 231 0.42 2.09 5.42
C LEU A 231 0.88 1.55 4.06
N VAL A 232 1.56 0.41 4.09
CA VAL A 232 1.97 -0.34 2.90
C VAL A 232 0.83 -1.25 2.43
N LEU A 233 0.56 -1.26 1.13
CA LEU A 233 -0.42 -2.11 0.46
C LEU A 233 0.30 -2.87 -0.66
N ALA A 234 0.43 -4.20 -0.52
CA ALA A 234 1.25 -5.03 -1.41
C ALA A 234 0.57 -6.37 -1.74
N GLY A 235 0.87 -6.94 -2.91
CA GLY A 235 0.37 -8.28 -3.28
C GLY A 235 -1.15 -8.40 -3.15
N PRO A 236 -1.70 -9.36 -2.37
CA PRO A 236 -3.15 -9.49 -2.16
C PRO A 236 -3.83 -8.27 -1.53
N GLU A 237 -3.12 -7.49 -0.72
CA GLU A 237 -3.64 -6.29 -0.04
C GLU A 237 -3.73 -5.10 -1.00
N LEU A 238 -2.86 -5.06 -2.03
CA LEU A 238 -3.02 -4.15 -3.16
C LEU A 238 -4.08 -4.68 -4.15
N GLY A 239 -4.15 -5.99 -4.38
CA GLY A 239 -5.16 -6.62 -5.23
C GLY A 239 -5.08 -6.33 -6.74
N MET A 240 -4.12 -5.50 -7.18
CA MET A 240 -3.93 -5.08 -8.56
C MET A 240 -2.45 -5.03 -8.98
N ASP A 241 -2.21 -5.24 -10.27
CA ASP A 241 -0.95 -4.97 -10.98
C ASP A 241 -1.00 -3.51 -11.48
N LEU A 242 0.05 -2.73 -11.25
CA LEU A 242 0.09 -1.29 -11.60
C LEU A 242 0.70 -1.05 -12.99
N GLY A 243 1.39 -2.04 -13.57
CA GLY A 243 1.81 -2.01 -14.96
C GLY A 243 2.80 -0.89 -15.37
N ALA A 244 2.81 -0.64 -16.69
CA ALA A 244 3.79 0.19 -17.39
C ALA A 244 3.13 1.37 -18.12
N GLY A 245 3.28 2.59 -17.58
CA GLY A 245 2.40 3.73 -17.83
C GLY A 245 1.28 3.84 -16.80
N GLY A 246 0.52 4.94 -16.84
CA GLY A 246 -0.58 5.17 -15.91
C GLY A 246 -0.15 5.78 -14.57
N GLY A 247 -0.74 5.29 -13.48
CA GLY A 247 -0.62 5.92 -12.17
C GLY A 247 -1.54 5.31 -11.10
N VAL A 248 -1.53 5.90 -9.90
CA VAL A 248 -2.36 5.50 -8.76
C VAL A 248 -3.16 6.69 -8.25
N ARG A 249 -4.43 6.47 -7.94
CA ARG A 249 -5.40 7.51 -7.54
C ARG A 249 -6.09 7.12 -6.23
N LEU A 250 -5.78 7.84 -5.14
CA LEU A 250 -6.43 7.64 -3.84
C LEU A 250 -7.71 8.48 -3.75
N HIS A 251 -8.82 7.86 -3.34
CA HIS A 251 -10.12 8.52 -3.19
C HIS A 251 -10.75 8.24 -1.82
N THR A 252 -11.45 9.23 -1.27
CA THR A 252 -12.32 9.08 -0.08
C THR A 252 -13.58 8.24 -0.42
N PRO A 253 -14.36 7.78 0.59
CA PRO A 253 -15.57 7.00 0.36
C PRO A 253 -16.64 7.75 -0.45
N GLU A 254 -16.68 9.09 -0.36
CA GLU A 254 -17.56 9.96 -1.15
C GLU A 254 -17.08 10.13 -2.62
N GLY A 255 -15.98 9.49 -3.01
CA GLY A 255 -15.38 9.60 -4.34
C GLY A 255 -14.57 10.88 -4.56
N THR A 256 -14.19 11.60 -3.51
CA THR A 256 -13.29 12.75 -3.63
C THR A 256 -11.88 12.26 -3.87
N LEU A 257 -11.22 12.70 -4.95
CA LEU A 257 -9.79 12.43 -5.17
C LEU A 257 -8.98 13.12 -4.07
N ALA A 258 -8.26 12.32 -3.29
CA ALA A 258 -7.36 12.82 -2.24
C ALA A 258 -5.98 13.11 -2.80
N ASP A 259 -5.36 12.12 -3.44
CA ASP A 259 -4.03 12.23 -4.02
C ASP A 259 -3.88 11.39 -5.30
N ARG A 260 -2.85 11.70 -6.10
CA ARG A 260 -2.53 11.02 -7.35
C ARG A 260 -1.04 11.00 -7.63
N VAL A 261 -0.54 9.81 -7.97
CA VAL A 261 0.77 9.57 -8.57
C VAL A 261 0.59 9.14 -10.03
N GLY A 262 1.52 9.50 -10.90
CA GLY A 262 1.56 9.00 -12.27
C GLY A 262 2.99 8.93 -12.82
N TRP A 263 3.21 8.03 -13.77
CA TRP A 263 4.49 7.85 -14.45
C TRP A 263 4.27 7.77 -15.98
N ALA A 264 5.34 7.96 -16.75
CA ALA A 264 5.23 8.02 -18.21
C ALA A 264 4.81 6.68 -18.84
N ASP A 265 4.02 6.73 -19.92
CA ASP A 265 3.59 5.59 -20.72
C ASP A 265 4.75 4.61 -21.02
N GLY A 266 4.61 3.33 -20.63
CA GLY A 266 5.64 2.31 -20.83
C GLY A 266 6.86 2.40 -19.90
N ALA A 267 6.92 3.38 -18.99
CA ALA A 267 7.81 3.37 -17.83
C ALA A 267 7.11 2.70 -16.63
N HIS A 268 7.86 2.43 -15.56
CA HIS A 268 7.31 1.96 -14.29
C HIS A 268 7.84 2.86 -13.18
N ALA A 269 7.13 2.93 -12.06
CA ALA A 269 7.68 3.38 -10.79
C ALA A 269 8.72 2.34 -10.32
N ARG A 270 9.98 2.50 -10.75
CA ARG A 270 11.09 1.59 -10.38
C ARG A 270 12.45 2.32 -10.38
N PRO A 271 13.38 1.97 -9.46
CA PRO A 271 13.22 0.97 -8.40
C PRO A 271 12.26 1.43 -7.31
N SER A 272 11.98 2.73 -7.22
CA SER A 272 10.79 3.29 -6.58
C SER A 272 10.54 4.75 -7.00
N LEU A 273 9.29 5.23 -6.88
CA LEU A 273 8.94 6.67 -6.85
C LEU A 273 8.62 7.07 -5.41
N GLN A 274 9.31 8.08 -4.88
CA GLN A 274 9.26 8.53 -3.49
C GLN A 274 8.95 10.03 -3.39
N ARG A 275 8.13 10.45 -2.43
CA ARG A 275 7.98 11.89 -2.12
C ARG A 275 9.23 12.41 -1.42
N CYS A 276 9.78 13.50 -1.96
CA CYS A 276 11.01 14.11 -1.48
C CYS A 276 10.85 15.63 -1.33
N PRO A 277 10.78 16.19 -0.10
CA PRO A 277 10.85 15.50 1.20
C PRO A 277 9.68 14.56 1.51
N ASP A 278 9.94 13.64 2.43
CA ASP A 278 9.04 12.61 2.96
C ASP A 278 7.65 13.17 3.30
N GLY A 279 6.59 12.49 2.87
CA GLY A 279 5.19 12.91 3.01
C GLY A 279 4.77 14.18 2.24
N THR A 280 5.70 15.05 1.85
CA THR A 280 5.42 16.49 1.72
C THR A 280 5.94 17.16 0.45
N GLY A 281 6.83 16.50 -0.29
CA GLY A 281 7.42 17.00 -1.52
C GLY A 281 6.90 16.37 -2.80
N ASP A 282 7.57 16.72 -3.89
CA ASP A 282 7.34 16.17 -5.22
C ASP A 282 7.87 14.72 -5.30
N LEU A 283 7.26 13.90 -6.17
CA LEU A 283 7.69 12.52 -6.38
C LEU A 283 8.91 12.46 -7.30
N VAL A 284 9.97 11.81 -6.82
CA VAL A 284 11.23 11.59 -7.55
C VAL A 284 11.56 10.10 -7.60
N VAL A 285 12.35 9.70 -8.60
CA VAL A 285 12.83 8.32 -8.70
C VAL A 285 13.99 8.14 -7.73
N SER A 286 13.83 7.23 -6.77
CA SER A 286 14.87 6.78 -5.83
C SER A 286 15.77 5.71 -6.48
N ASP A 287 16.93 5.38 -5.89
CA ASP A 287 17.73 4.21 -6.30
C ASP A 287 17.44 2.93 -5.51
N ALA A 288 16.71 3.01 -4.38
CA ALA A 288 16.23 1.83 -3.65
C ALA A 288 14.98 2.15 -2.79
N PRO A 289 13.99 1.23 -2.71
CA PRO A 289 12.75 1.47 -1.97
C PRO A 289 12.94 1.62 -0.45
N SER A 290 12.04 2.36 0.21
CA SER A 290 12.01 2.63 1.66
C SER A 290 11.06 1.68 2.40
N LYS A 291 9.81 1.55 1.93
CA LYS A 291 8.79 0.57 2.33
C LYS A 291 8.64 0.33 3.84
N GLY A 292 7.77 1.12 4.47
CA GLY A 292 7.48 1.08 5.92
C GLY A 292 8.44 1.92 6.76
N GLU A 293 9.32 2.67 6.12
CA GLU A 293 10.35 3.53 6.71
C GLU A 293 10.39 4.84 5.90
N ALA A 294 10.71 5.96 6.54
CA ALA A 294 10.74 7.28 5.89
C ALA A 294 11.57 7.33 4.59
N ASN A 295 11.07 8.09 3.60
CA ASN A 295 11.63 8.15 2.25
C ASN A 295 13.08 8.68 2.23
N ARG A 296 13.89 8.16 1.30
CA ARG A 296 15.35 8.42 1.24
C ARG A 296 15.67 9.73 0.51
N CYS A 297 15.09 10.82 0.99
CA CYS A 297 15.11 12.16 0.41
C CYS A 297 16.48 12.87 0.44
N ALA A 298 17.56 12.18 0.81
CA ALA A 298 18.88 12.74 1.07
C ALA A 298 19.63 13.00 -0.26
N ALA A 299 19.17 14.04 -0.96
CA ALA A 299 19.43 14.41 -2.34
C ALA A 299 18.90 13.44 -3.41
N PRO A 300 18.46 13.95 -4.58
CA PRO A 300 18.05 13.14 -5.72
C PRO A 300 19.30 12.61 -6.48
N VAL A 301 20.31 12.12 -5.76
CA VAL A 301 21.64 11.83 -6.31
C VAL A 301 21.98 10.37 -6.13
N VAL A 302 22.17 9.69 -7.25
CA VAL A 302 22.34 8.24 -7.32
C VAL A 302 23.71 7.88 -7.89
N LEU A 303 24.20 6.69 -7.57
CA LEU A 303 25.30 6.07 -8.30
C LEU A 303 24.85 5.82 -9.76
N HIS A 304 25.51 6.45 -10.74
CA HIS A 304 25.14 6.33 -12.15
C HIS A 304 25.93 5.25 -12.88
N GLU A 305 27.25 5.23 -12.71
CA GLU A 305 28.14 4.27 -13.36
C GLU A 305 29.35 3.98 -12.45
N ALA A 306 29.82 2.74 -12.43
CA ALA A 306 31.01 2.34 -11.68
C ALA A 306 31.90 1.41 -12.51
N ARG A 307 33.21 1.56 -12.38
CA ARG A 307 34.22 0.73 -13.06
C ARG A 307 35.40 0.45 -12.15
N SER A 308 35.78 -0.82 -12.05
CA SER A 308 36.92 -1.29 -11.25
C SER A 308 38.00 -2.02 -12.07
N GLN A 309 38.04 -1.84 -13.40
CA GLN A 309 39.13 -2.37 -14.24
C GLN A 309 39.82 -1.29 -15.08
N GLY A 310 40.96 -0.81 -14.58
CA GLY A 310 41.97 -0.08 -15.35
C GLY A 310 42.24 1.29 -14.74
N GLU A 311 41.57 2.29 -15.26
CA GLU A 311 41.34 3.55 -14.54
C GLU A 311 39.97 3.39 -13.87
N ASP A 312 39.98 3.33 -12.54
CA ASP A 312 38.78 3.12 -11.73
C ASP A 312 38.01 4.43 -11.60
N PHE A 313 36.68 4.36 -11.66
CA PHE A 313 35.82 5.52 -11.49
C PHE A 313 34.46 5.20 -10.87
N VAL A 314 33.89 6.22 -10.26
CA VAL A 314 32.50 6.30 -9.82
C VAL A 314 31.90 7.56 -10.40
N GLU A 315 30.77 7.44 -11.08
CA GLU A 315 29.97 8.59 -11.52
C GLU A 315 28.67 8.68 -10.74
N LEU A 316 28.34 9.89 -10.28
CA LEU A 316 27.07 10.21 -9.64
C LEU A 316 26.17 11.01 -10.59
N LYS A 317 24.85 10.86 -10.46
CA LYS A 317 23.88 11.64 -11.25
C LYS A 317 22.86 12.33 -10.36
N ASN A 318 22.69 13.63 -10.57
CA ASN A 318 21.55 14.40 -10.06
C ASN A 318 20.32 14.10 -10.96
N LEU A 319 19.30 13.46 -10.39
CA LEU A 319 18.02 13.16 -11.03
C LEU A 319 16.99 14.29 -10.90
N GLY A 320 17.23 15.27 -10.03
CA GLY A 320 16.29 16.35 -9.72
C GLY A 320 16.29 17.49 -10.73
N GLU A 321 15.23 18.31 -10.70
CA GLU A 321 15.04 19.47 -11.58
C GLU A 321 15.82 20.73 -11.13
N ALA A 322 16.49 20.68 -9.98
CA ALA A 322 17.31 21.76 -9.44
C ALA A 322 18.78 21.35 -9.27
N PRO A 323 19.75 22.30 -9.30
CA PRO A 323 21.13 22.03 -8.91
C PRO A 323 21.22 21.60 -7.43
N VAL A 324 22.10 20.65 -7.14
CA VAL A 324 22.33 20.09 -5.80
C VAL A 324 23.80 20.24 -5.41
N ASP A 325 24.07 20.62 -4.15
CA ASP A 325 25.43 20.66 -3.61
C ASP A 325 25.76 19.29 -3.00
N LEU A 326 26.89 18.72 -3.40
CA LEU A 326 27.39 17.42 -2.94
C LEU A 326 28.53 17.54 -1.91
N GLY A 327 28.79 18.73 -1.36
CA GLY A 327 29.71 18.88 -0.24
C GLY A 327 29.41 17.92 0.92
N GLY A 328 30.41 17.15 1.34
CA GLY A 328 30.33 16.20 2.46
C GLY A 328 29.65 14.86 2.14
N TYR A 329 29.23 14.61 0.89
CA TYR A 329 28.79 13.27 0.47
C TYR A 329 30.00 12.35 0.33
N VAL A 330 29.83 11.05 0.63
CA VAL A 330 30.96 10.11 0.68
C VAL A 330 30.76 8.93 -0.27
N VAL A 331 31.72 8.73 -1.17
CA VAL A 331 31.84 7.52 -2.00
C VAL A 331 32.81 6.58 -1.30
N THR A 332 32.40 5.36 -0.96
CA THR A 332 33.22 4.44 -0.13
C THR A 332 33.13 2.98 -0.58
N ALA A 333 34.20 2.21 -0.31
CA ALA A 333 34.29 0.78 -0.60
C ALA A 333 33.44 -0.10 0.34
N ALA A 334 33.34 -1.41 0.06
CA ALA A 334 32.54 -2.35 0.85
C ALA A 334 32.96 -2.47 2.33
N ASP A 335 34.23 -2.15 2.64
CA ASP A 335 34.79 -2.20 3.99
C ASP A 335 34.68 -0.89 4.79
N GLY A 336 34.28 0.22 4.17
CA GLY A 336 34.19 1.54 4.81
C GLY A 336 35.54 2.17 5.21
N SER A 337 36.67 1.54 4.89
CA SER A 337 38.02 2.01 5.23
C SER A 337 38.68 2.83 4.11
N ARG A 338 38.21 2.66 2.87
CA ARG A 338 38.55 3.46 1.70
C ARG A 338 37.36 4.35 1.33
N ALA A 339 37.56 5.65 1.29
CA ALA A 339 36.50 6.63 1.07
C ALA A 339 37.01 7.92 0.43
N HIS A 340 36.17 8.54 -0.39
CA HIS A 340 36.32 9.87 -0.97
C HIS A 340 35.18 10.74 -0.42
N GLU A 341 35.51 11.80 0.30
CA GLU A 341 34.58 12.84 0.74
C GLU A 341 34.54 13.94 -0.33
N ILE A 342 33.35 14.18 -0.91
CA ILE A 342 33.16 15.13 -2.00
C ILE A 342 33.32 16.57 -1.47
N PRO A 343 34.18 17.42 -2.06
CA PRO A 343 34.49 18.74 -1.53
C PRO A 343 33.28 19.69 -1.40
N ASP A 344 33.27 20.51 -0.34
CA ASP A 344 32.31 21.61 -0.13
C ASP A 344 32.10 22.47 -1.39
N GLY A 345 30.82 22.68 -1.77
CA GLY A 345 30.46 23.51 -2.92
C GLY A 345 30.52 22.79 -4.28
N THR A 346 30.58 21.46 -4.29
CA THR A 346 30.51 20.64 -5.50
C THR A 346 29.06 20.59 -6.01
N VAL A 347 28.64 21.64 -6.71
CA VAL A 347 27.27 21.78 -7.21
C VAL A 347 27.08 21.09 -8.56
N VAL A 348 26.25 20.05 -8.59
CA VAL A 348 25.84 19.32 -9.80
C VAL A 348 24.51 19.87 -10.30
N ALA A 349 24.47 20.32 -11.57
CA ALA A 349 23.25 20.84 -12.18
C ALA A 349 22.13 19.78 -12.30
N ALA A 350 20.89 20.25 -12.47
CA ALA A 350 19.73 19.40 -12.73
C ALA A 350 19.96 18.42 -13.89
N GLY A 351 19.67 17.13 -13.69
CA GLY A 351 19.97 16.06 -14.67
C GLY A 351 21.45 15.76 -14.91
N GLY A 352 22.35 16.46 -14.22
CA GLY A 352 23.81 16.46 -14.46
C GLY A 352 24.57 15.31 -13.81
N LEU A 353 25.83 15.18 -14.21
CA LEU A 353 26.75 14.10 -13.82
C LEU A 353 27.95 14.66 -13.06
N LEU A 354 28.47 13.89 -12.11
CA LEU A 354 29.75 14.11 -11.42
C LEU A 354 30.60 12.85 -11.53
N LEU A 355 31.62 12.90 -12.38
CA LEU A 355 32.62 11.85 -12.52
C LEU A 355 33.72 12.02 -11.47
N ILE A 356 34.06 10.95 -10.76
CA ILE A 356 35.16 10.87 -9.79
C ILE A 356 36.04 9.69 -10.23
N ALA A 357 37.26 9.94 -10.69
CA ALA A 357 38.09 8.94 -11.39
C ALA A 357 39.58 9.01 -11.02
N GLY A 358 40.27 7.89 -11.04
CA GLY A 358 41.72 7.81 -10.88
C GLY A 358 42.23 8.46 -9.59
N ASP A 359 43.24 9.33 -9.72
CA ASP A 359 43.85 10.05 -8.60
C ASP A 359 42.83 10.92 -7.81
N ASP A 360 41.76 11.43 -8.46
CA ASP A 360 40.72 12.22 -7.79
C ASP A 360 39.81 11.33 -6.92
N LEU A 361 39.59 10.06 -7.29
CA LEU A 361 38.89 9.09 -6.43
C LEU A 361 39.72 8.72 -5.20
N GLY A 362 41.05 8.71 -5.32
CA GLY A 362 41.97 8.54 -4.20
C GLY A 362 42.06 7.12 -3.60
N PHE A 363 41.31 6.15 -4.13
CA PHE A 363 41.41 4.73 -3.78
C PHE A 363 41.03 3.80 -4.94
N ASP A 364 41.70 2.65 -5.03
CA ASP A 364 41.35 1.59 -5.99
C ASP A 364 40.06 0.87 -5.57
N LEU A 365 39.23 0.50 -6.55
CA LEU A 365 37.95 -0.19 -6.36
C LEU A 365 38.05 -1.72 -6.43
N GLY A 366 39.12 -2.25 -7.02
CA GLY A 366 39.54 -3.65 -6.86
C GLY A 366 38.57 -4.74 -7.37
N ALA A 367 38.92 -5.99 -7.07
CA ALA A 367 38.06 -7.16 -7.30
C ALA A 367 37.41 -7.60 -5.97
N GLN A 368 36.20 -8.16 -6.05
CA GLN A 368 35.42 -8.61 -4.89
C GLN A 368 35.11 -7.49 -3.90
N ASP A 369 34.51 -6.40 -4.41
CA ASP A 369 34.24 -5.17 -3.68
C ASP A 369 32.85 -4.59 -4.03
N ALA A 370 32.53 -3.46 -3.42
CA ALA A 370 31.35 -2.65 -3.70
C ALA A 370 31.67 -1.17 -3.57
N VAL A 371 30.96 -0.33 -4.32
CA VAL A 371 30.89 1.12 -4.08
C VAL A 371 29.55 1.44 -3.43
N ARG A 372 29.60 2.28 -2.39
CA ARG A 372 28.46 2.91 -1.72
C ARG A 372 28.52 4.42 -1.89
N LEU A 373 27.35 5.04 -1.98
CA LEU A 373 27.16 6.47 -1.82
C LEU A 373 26.50 6.74 -0.47
N LEU A 374 27.09 7.62 0.34
CA LEU A 374 26.55 8.09 1.61
C LEU A 374 26.28 9.60 1.54
N ALA A 375 25.24 10.05 2.23
CA ALA A 375 24.99 11.46 2.49
C ALA A 375 25.80 11.97 3.70
N PRO A 376 25.88 13.29 3.94
CA PRO A 376 26.72 13.87 5.01
C PRO A 376 26.33 13.50 6.45
N ASP A 377 25.15 12.90 6.66
CA ASP A 377 24.70 12.35 7.95
C ASP A 377 25.11 10.88 8.16
N GLY A 378 25.72 10.25 7.16
CA GLY A 378 26.11 8.84 7.14
C GLY A 378 25.02 7.88 6.68
N SER A 379 23.84 8.36 6.28
CA SER A 379 22.83 7.54 5.61
C SER A 379 23.35 7.05 4.25
N ARG A 380 23.02 5.81 3.88
CA ARG A 380 23.41 5.23 2.59
C ARG A 380 22.29 5.41 1.58
N LEU A 381 22.65 5.96 0.42
CA LEU A 381 21.80 6.09 -0.74
C LEU A 381 21.92 4.78 -1.55
N GLY A 382 22.81 4.75 -2.55
CA GLY A 382 23.06 3.57 -3.37
C GLY A 382 24.19 2.64 -2.91
N GLU A 383 24.17 1.42 -3.41
CA GLU A 383 25.27 0.45 -3.39
C GLU A 383 25.31 -0.37 -4.69
N VAL A 384 26.51 -0.63 -5.23
CA VAL A 384 26.75 -1.52 -6.37
C VAL A 384 27.97 -2.41 -6.08
N SER A 385 27.86 -3.72 -6.32
CA SER A 385 28.88 -4.70 -5.92
C SER A 385 29.22 -5.71 -7.02
N TRP A 386 30.41 -6.32 -6.94
CA TRP A 386 30.94 -7.24 -7.95
C TRP A 386 31.84 -8.33 -7.34
N ILE A 387 31.95 -9.47 -8.04
CA ILE A 387 32.72 -10.65 -7.61
C ILE A 387 34.06 -10.84 -8.35
N ASP A 388 34.34 -9.97 -9.32
CA ASP A 388 35.59 -9.83 -10.08
C ASP A 388 35.63 -8.37 -10.62
N HIS A 389 36.76 -7.91 -11.16
CA HIS A 389 36.90 -6.56 -11.70
C HIS A 389 35.86 -6.24 -12.79
N VAL A 390 35.25 -5.06 -12.72
CA VAL A 390 34.19 -4.64 -13.65
C VAL A 390 34.77 -4.01 -14.92
N ALA A 391 34.47 -4.63 -16.06
CA ALA A 391 34.77 -4.11 -17.40
C ALA A 391 33.62 -4.41 -18.39
N PRO A 392 33.21 -3.47 -19.26
CA PRO A 392 33.67 -2.08 -19.35
C PRO A 392 33.32 -1.25 -18.11
N SER A 393 32.11 -1.42 -17.58
CA SER A 393 31.54 -0.75 -16.40
C SER A 393 30.20 -1.37 -16.01
N LEU A 394 29.67 -1.03 -14.83
CA LEU A 394 28.28 -1.24 -14.42
C LEU A 394 27.55 0.11 -14.42
N GLY A 395 26.60 0.29 -15.34
CA GLY A 395 25.75 1.47 -15.43
C GLY A 395 24.34 1.21 -14.91
N LEU A 396 23.79 2.15 -14.13
CA LEU A 396 22.41 2.14 -13.66
C LEU A 396 21.45 2.38 -14.84
N CYS A 397 20.65 1.36 -15.16
CA CYS A 397 19.73 1.34 -16.30
C CYS A 397 18.35 0.83 -15.88
N ALA A 398 17.36 1.74 -15.90
CA ALA A 398 15.97 1.50 -15.50
C ALA A 398 15.82 0.86 -14.10
N GLY A 399 16.60 1.36 -13.13
CA GLY A 399 16.57 0.94 -11.73
C GLY A 399 17.46 -0.25 -11.35
N ALA A 400 18.27 -0.78 -12.27
CA ALA A 400 19.22 -1.84 -11.99
C ALA A 400 20.59 -1.58 -12.65
N PHE A 401 21.68 -1.90 -11.96
CA PHE A 401 23.02 -1.89 -12.54
C PHE A 401 23.19 -3.00 -13.58
N ARG A 402 23.75 -2.66 -14.74
CA ARG A 402 23.97 -3.58 -15.86
C ARG A 402 25.33 -3.35 -16.49
N ALA A 403 25.98 -4.43 -16.95
CA ALA A 403 27.22 -4.33 -17.70
C ALA A 403 27.00 -3.54 -19.00
N GLN A 404 27.75 -2.46 -19.20
CA GLN A 404 27.62 -1.60 -20.39
C GLN A 404 28.37 -2.19 -21.60
N ALA A 405 27.95 -1.85 -22.81
CA ALA A 405 28.68 -2.21 -24.05
C ALA A 405 30.03 -1.46 -24.15
N SER A 406 30.09 -0.26 -23.60
CA SER A 406 31.28 0.57 -23.39
C SER A 406 31.07 1.44 -22.16
N ALA A 407 32.14 1.76 -21.43
CA ALA A 407 32.05 2.72 -20.33
C ALA A 407 31.70 4.13 -20.84
N THR A 408 30.89 4.86 -20.09
CA THR A 408 30.28 6.15 -20.48
C THR A 408 30.65 7.35 -19.57
N PRO A 409 31.89 7.48 -19.03
CA PRO A 409 32.23 8.53 -18.08
C PRO A 409 31.98 9.94 -18.65
N GLY A 410 31.20 10.75 -17.92
CA GLY A 410 30.74 12.08 -18.31
C GLY A 410 29.56 12.09 -19.30
N ALA A 411 28.90 10.95 -19.54
CA ALA A 411 27.83 10.78 -20.50
C ALA A 411 26.71 9.83 -20.00
N PRO A 412 25.50 9.87 -20.57
CA PRO A 412 24.45 8.93 -20.18
C PRO A 412 24.80 7.48 -20.53
N ASN A 413 24.58 6.56 -19.59
CA ASN A 413 24.70 5.10 -19.77
C ASN A 413 24.07 4.58 -21.07
N ASP A 414 24.74 3.65 -21.74
CA ASP A 414 24.22 2.93 -22.90
C ASP A 414 23.25 1.80 -22.47
N CYS A 415 22.05 2.22 -22.06
CA CYS A 415 21.00 1.31 -21.62
C CYS A 415 20.31 0.53 -22.76
N ALA A 416 20.83 0.58 -24.00
CA ALA A 416 20.28 -0.12 -25.16
C ALA A 416 20.74 -1.58 -25.22
N LEU A 417 20.34 -2.41 -24.25
CA LEU A 417 20.61 -3.84 -24.28
C LEU A 417 19.58 -4.61 -25.14
N GLU A 418 20.10 -5.36 -26.11
CA GLU A 418 19.33 -6.39 -26.83
C GLU A 418 18.85 -7.50 -25.87
N ASP A 419 17.71 -8.13 -26.21
CA ASP A 419 17.12 -9.21 -25.42
C ASP A 419 18.06 -10.45 -25.37
N PRO A 420 18.54 -10.88 -24.18
CA PRO A 420 19.41 -12.05 -24.05
C PRO A 420 18.72 -13.39 -24.39
N ALA A 421 17.40 -13.41 -24.63
CA ALA A 421 16.69 -14.58 -25.15
C ALA A 421 16.69 -14.67 -26.70
N ALA A 422 17.16 -13.64 -27.41
CA ALA A 422 17.19 -13.64 -28.87
C ALA A 422 18.28 -14.60 -29.43
N PRO A 423 17.94 -15.56 -30.31
CA PRO A 423 18.95 -16.42 -30.94
C PRO A 423 19.78 -15.61 -31.94
N PRO A 424 21.10 -15.91 -32.09
CA PRO A 424 22.01 -15.11 -32.90
C PRO A 424 21.58 -15.07 -34.37
N ALA A 425 21.33 -13.86 -34.89
CA ALA A 425 20.87 -13.65 -36.25
C ALA A 425 21.92 -14.11 -37.27
N GLY A 426 21.64 -15.23 -37.95
CA GLY A 426 22.51 -15.79 -38.99
C GLY A 426 22.69 -14.80 -40.15
N GLY A 427 23.91 -14.32 -40.34
CA GLY A 427 24.18 -13.21 -41.27
C GLY A 427 24.17 -13.56 -42.75
N GLY A 428 24.00 -12.54 -43.61
CA GLY A 428 24.41 -12.61 -45.02
C GLY A 428 23.56 -11.88 -46.05
N ALA A 429 23.61 -10.54 -46.13
CA ALA A 429 23.33 -9.81 -47.36
C ALA A 429 24.09 -8.46 -47.42
N SER A 430 24.80 -8.22 -48.53
CA SER A 430 25.66 -7.05 -48.77
C SER A 430 24.91 -5.80 -49.22
N ALA A 431 25.38 -4.62 -48.80
CA ALA A 431 25.19 -3.35 -49.51
C ALA A 431 26.48 -2.51 -49.48
N SER A 432 26.75 -1.78 -50.57
CA SER A 432 27.99 -1.00 -50.77
C SER A 432 27.92 0.41 -50.20
N ALA A 433 29.07 0.96 -49.83
CA ALA A 433 29.23 2.35 -49.44
C ALA A 433 28.88 3.35 -50.57
N ALA A 434 28.41 4.53 -50.18
CA ALA A 434 28.34 5.75 -50.98
C ALA A 434 28.56 6.99 -50.08
N THR A 435 29.16 8.05 -50.63
CA THR A 435 29.63 9.22 -49.88
C THR A 435 28.59 10.35 -49.79
N GLY A 436 28.49 11.01 -48.62
CA GLY A 436 27.84 12.31 -48.41
C GLY A 436 28.51 13.06 -47.25
N ALA A 437 28.47 14.40 -47.23
CA ALA A 437 29.31 15.21 -46.33
C ALA A 437 28.51 16.22 -45.45
N ALA A 438 29.07 16.47 -44.26
CA ALA A 438 29.18 17.72 -43.49
C ALA A 438 28.26 18.92 -43.85
N PRO A 439 27.73 19.68 -42.85
CA PRO A 439 28.60 20.38 -41.90
C PRO A 439 28.13 20.42 -40.42
N ALA A 440 29.00 20.93 -39.55
CA ALA A 440 28.77 21.16 -38.13
C ALA A 440 28.45 22.64 -37.80
N SER A 441 27.75 22.86 -36.68
CA SER A 441 27.53 24.16 -36.02
C SER A 441 27.11 23.87 -34.57
N ALA A 442 28.04 23.79 -33.63
CA ALA A 442 28.51 24.91 -32.79
C ALA A 442 27.71 25.06 -31.48
N ALA A 443 28.37 24.76 -30.36
CA ALA A 443 27.95 25.10 -28.99
C ALA A 443 28.82 26.25 -28.45
N PRO A 444 28.35 27.05 -27.48
CA PRO A 444 29.08 28.21 -26.98
C PRO A 444 30.13 27.85 -25.91
N ASP A 445 31.29 28.51 -25.95
CA ASP A 445 32.27 28.49 -24.86
C ASP A 445 31.72 29.14 -23.59
N LEU A 446 32.06 28.57 -22.42
CA LEU A 446 32.08 29.28 -21.15
C LEU A 446 33.45 29.09 -20.47
N LEU A 447 34.05 30.20 -20.05
CA LEU A 447 35.45 30.28 -19.64
C LEU A 447 35.61 30.14 -18.12
N VAL A 448 36.56 29.32 -17.68
CA VAL A 448 37.12 29.35 -16.32
C VAL A 448 38.58 29.86 -16.42
N PRO A 449 39.01 30.84 -15.61
CA PRO A 449 40.31 31.48 -15.80
C PRO A 449 41.46 30.74 -15.07
N GLU A 450 42.46 30.29 -15.82
CA GLU A 450 43.76 29.89 -15.25
C GLU A 450 44.42 31.03 -14.46
N ARG A 451 45.12 30.67 -13.37
CA ARG A 451 46.00 31.59 -12.63
C ARG A 451 47.41 31.03 -12.56
N ALA A 452 48.30 31.60 -13.38
CA ALA A 452 49.63 31.05 -13.64
C ALA A 452 50.58 31.01 -12.43
N ALA A 453 51.44 29.98 -12.40
CA ALA A 453 52.68 29.93 -11.63
C ALA A 453 53.87 29.77 -12.59
N ALA A 454 55.02 30.40 -12.26
CA ALA A 454 56.21 30.43 -13.13
C ALA A 454 57.22 29.32 -12.77
N PRO A 455 58.05 28.85 -13.71
CA PRO A 455 58.89 27.66 -13.54
C PRO A 455 60.20 27.92 -12.77
N VAL A 456 60.72 26.85 -12.16
CA VAL A 456 62.09 26.78 -11.61
C VAL A 456 62.85 25.63 -12.29
N ALA A 457 64.12 25.84 -12.61
CA ALA A 457 64.97 24.93 -13.38
C ALA A 457 65.73 23.91 -12.48
N PRO A 458 66.26 22.79 -13.04
CA PRO A 458 66.71 21.64 -12.26
C PRO A 458 68.17 21.70 -11.78
N ALA A 459 68.55 20.74 -10.94
CA ALA A 459 69.94 20.43 -10.58
C ALA A 459 70.19 18.91 -10.64
N GLU A 460 71.39 18.49 -11.06
CA GLU A 460 71.81 17.08 -11.20
C GLU A 460 72.39 16.51 -9.89
N GLY A 461 72.40 15.16 -9.71
CA GLY A 461 72.89 14.57 -8.45
C GLY A 461 73.00 13.03 -8.34
N THR A 462 73.59 12.36 -9.34
CA THR A 462 74.25 11.01 -9.30
C THR A 462 74.16 10.11 -8.04
N GLY A 463 73.88 8.79 -8.16
CA GLY A 463 74.06 7.91 -6.98
C GLY A 463 74.11 6.36 -7.04
N GLY A 464 73.50 5.65 -8.00
CA GLY A 464 73.67 4.18 -8.14
C GLY A 464 72.96 3.26 -7.09
N PRO A 465 72.99 1.92 -7.25
CA PRO A 465 72.00 1.01 -6.62
C PRO A 465 72.57 -0.10 -5.70
N SER A 466 71.73 -0.66 -4.82
CA SER A 466 71.89 -2.05 -4.33
C SER A 466 70.60 -2.69 -3.79
N ALA A 467 70.33 -3.90 -4.31
CA ALA A 467 69.55 -5.03 -3.82
C ALA A 467 68.74 -4.99 -2.49
N SER A 468 67.50 -5.49 -2.59
CA SER A 468 66.72 -6.28 -1.61
C SER A 468 67.45 -7.59 -1.19
N PRO A 469 66.94 -8.52 -0.35
CA PRO A 469 65.56 -8.67 0.18
C PRO A 469 65.41 -9.14 1.66
N SER A 470 64.15 -9.30 2.11
CA SER A 470 63.66 -10.32 3.09
C SER A 470 64.23 -10.31 4.54
N ALA A 471 63.57 -10.81 5.59
CA ALA A 471 62.39 -11.68 5.71
C ALA A 471 61.74 -11.51 7.12
N ASP A 472 60.62 -12.23 7.35
CA ASP A 472 60.10 -12.76 8.63
C ASP A 472 59.89 -11.80 9.83
N ALA A 473 58.70 -11.62 10.43
CA ALA A 473 57.60 -12.50 10.89
C ALA A 473 57.66 -12.83 12.40
N GLU A 474 56.54 -13.33 12.95
CA GLU A 474 56.24 -13.57 14.38
C GLU A 474 56.10 -12.31 15.27
N ALA A 475 55.28 -12.28 16.32
CA ALA A 475 54.06 -13.06 16.64
C ALA A 475 53.22 -12.29 17.70
N ALA A 476 51.92 -12.60 17.83
CA ALA A 476 51.04 -11.94 18.79
C ALA A 476 51.17 -12.53 20.22
N THR A 477 50.82 -11.76 21.25
CA THR A 477 49.84 -12.21 22.27
C THR A 477 49.35 -11.13 23.27
N ALA A 478 48.04 -11.16 23.51
CA ALA A 478 47.34 -10.97 24.80
C ALA A 478 47.48 -9.68 25.65
N ALA A 479 46.35 -8.95 25.72
CA ALA A 479 45.61 -8.52 26.92
C ALA A 479 46.29 -7.70 28.04
N GLY A 480 45.68 -6.54 28.37
CA GLY A 480 46.07 -5.66 29.49
C GLY A 480 44.96 -4.70 29.90
N GLU A 481 43.90 -5.22 30.54
CA GLU A 481 42.73 -4.48 31.03
C GLU A 481 43.03 -3.69 32.31
N GLN A 482 42.86 -2.35 32.34
CA GLN A 482 42.75 -1.56 33.58
C GLN A 482 41.90 -0.26 33.45
N ALA A 483 40.82 -0.25 34.22
CA ALA A 483 40.33 0.79 35.16
C ALA A 483 40.37 2.31 34.84
N LEU A 484 39.23 2.94 35.15
CA LEU A 484 39.04 4.39 35.35
C LEU A 484 39.81 4.94 36.57
N PRO A 485 39.99 6.26 36.61
CA PRO A 485 39.76 7.03 37.84
C PRO A 485 38.80 8.20 37.63
N GLY A 486 38.21 8.70 38.72
CA GLY A 486 37.61 10.03 38.79
C GLY A 486 37.66 10.52 40.24
N ASP A 487 37.38 11.81 40.49
CA ASP A 487 36.75 12.23 41.76
C ASP A 487 36.10 13.63 41.74
N ALA A 488 35.27 13.83 42.76
CA ALA A 488 34.44 14.97 43.20
C ALA A 488 34.90 16.44 42.95
N ALA A 489 33.94 17.38 42.86
CA ALA A 489 33.41 18.08 44.05
C ALA A 489 32.60 19.40 43.80
N ALA A 490 31.34 19.39 44.28
CA ALA A 490 30.65 20.43 45.09
C ALA A 490 30.50 21.92 44.65
N GLY A 491 29.25 22.43 44.79
CA GLY A 491 28.88 23.85 44.94
C GLY A 491 27.39 23.98 45.29
N ALA A 492 27.01 24.83 46.27
CA ALA A 492 25.63 24.85 46.81
C ALA A 492 25.18 26.21 47.39
N GLY A 493 23.85 26.42 47.42
CA GLY A 493 23.16 27.56 48.04
C GLY A 493 22.31 28.38 47.03
N ALA A 494 21.19 29.02 47.42
CA ALA A 494 20.52 29.04 48.72
C ALA A 494 19.02 29.44 48.57
N VAL A 495 18.23 29.27 49.64
CA VAL A 495 16.80 29.60 49.74
C VAL A 495 16.58 30.69 50.80
N PRO A 496 15.58 31.58 50.64
CA PRO A 496 14.88 32.16 51.78
C PRO A 496 13.37 31.82 51.77
N SER A 497 12.77 31.78 52.96
CA SER A 497 11.39 31.31 53.21
C SER A 497 10.45 32.42 53.70
N GLY A 498 9.15 32.16 53.62
CA GLY A 498 8.10 32.96 54.24
C GLY A 498 6.86 32.11 54.52
N ALA A 499 6.25 32.24 55.70
CA ALA A 499 5.15 31.38 56.15
C ALA A 499 4.00 32.18 56.76
N GLY A 500 2.78 31.65 56.68
CA GLY A 500 1.57 32.20 57.31
C GLY A 500 0.47 31.15 57.40
N THR A 501 -0.20 31.03 58.54
CA THR A 501 -1.11 29.93 58.88
C THR A 501 -2.54 30.41 59.16
N ALA A 502 -3.54 29.81 58.50
CA ALA A 502 -4.95 29.87 58.90
C ALA A 502 -5.78 28.73 58.25
N ALA A 503 -6.66 28.10 59.03
CA ALA A 503 -7.69 27.12 58.64
C ALA A 503 -8.64 26.94 59.85
N PRO A 504 -9.79 26.24 59.76
CA PRO A 504 -10.50 25.62 58.61
C PRO A 504 -11.90 26.31 58.43
N THR A 505 -13.00 25.84 57.80
CA THR A 505 -13.52 24.72 56.96
C THR A 505 -14.87 25.24 56.34
N PRO A 506 -15.71 24.49 55.59
CA PRO A 506 -15.52 23.31 54.71
C PRO A 506 -16.16 23.48 53.30
N ALA A 507 -15.96 22.49 52.40
CA ALA A 507 -17.02 21.80 51.60
C ALA A 507 -16.47 21.24 50.27
N GLY A 508 -17.04 20.12 49.80
CA GLY A 508 -16.83 19.56 48.46
C GLY A 508 -15.77 18.45 48.38
N PRO A 509 -16.13 17.19 48.08
CA PRO A 509 -15.16 16.15 47.75
C PRO A 509 -14.70 16.30 46.30
N LEU A 510 -13.42 16.58 46.08
CA LEU A 510 -12.77 16.37 44.80
C LEU A 510 -12.29 14.92 44.70
N ALA A 511 -12.54 14.28 43.56
CA ALA A 511 -12.03 12.94 43.29
C ALA A 511 -10.50 12.98 43.12
N LEU A 512 -9.82 11.93 43.58
CA LEU A 512 -8.38 11.77 43.39
C LEU A 512 -8.10 11.34 41.94
N THR A 513 -7.18 12.04 41.28
CA THR A 513 -6.63 11.64 39.98
C THR A 513 -5.72 10.43 40.16
N GLY A 514 -6.17 9.26 39.73
CA GLY A 514 -5.41 8.01 39.81
C GLY A 514 -4.30 7.92 38.77
N ALA A 515 -3.09 8.32 39.14
CA ALA A 515 -1.92 7.54 38.75
C ALA A 515 -1.80 6.33 39.70
N GLU A 516 -1.00 5.32 39.33
CA GLU A 516 -0.73 4.09 40.12
C GLU A 516 -1.85 3.03 40.23
N THR A 517 -2.44 2.59 39.10
CA THR A 517 -3.01 1.22 39.00
C THR A 517 -2.70 0.57 37.64
N ALA A 518 -1.45 0.18 37.40
CA ALA A 518 -1.02 -0.50 36.18
C ALA A 518 0.06 -1.59 36.44
N ALA A 519 -0.10 -2.36 37.52
CA ALA A 519 0.85 -3.42 37.88
C ALA A 519 0.18 -4.55 38.70
N LEU A 520 -0.60 -5.42 38.02
CA LEU A 520 -0.97 -6.80 38.39
C LEU A 520 -2.07 -7.28 37.43
N GLY A 521 -1.73 -8.10 36.41
CA GLY A 521 -2.75 -8.50 35.42
C GLY A 521 -2.34 -9.52 34.34
N ALA A 522 -1.16 -10.14 34.41
CA ALA A 522 -0.67 -11.04 33.36
C ALA A 522 -0.02 -12.31 33.94
N LEU A 523 -0.83 -13.33 34.27
CA LEU A 523 -0.38 -14.72 34.55
C LEU A 523 -1.56 -15.70 34.73
N ALA A 524 -2.19 -16.12 33.64
CA ALA A 524 -3.12 -17.26 33.60
C ALA A 524 -3.20 -17.89 32.20
N LEU A 525 -3.52 -19.19 32.14
CA LEU A 525 -3.78 -20.00 30.93
C LEU A 525 -2.59 -20.32 30.00
N LEU A 526 -1.68 -21.21 30.45
CA LEU A 526 -0.86 -22.01 29.53
C LEU A 526 -0.41 -23.37 30.14
N ALA A 527 -1.37 -24.26 30.41
CA ALA A 527 -1.12 -25.68 30.69
C ALA A 527 -2.39 -26.53 30.64
N LEU A 528 -2.50 -27.46 29.67
CA LEU A 528 -3.06 -28.83 29.83
C LEU A 528 -3.13 -29.59 28.48
N ALA A 529 -2.05 -30.28 28.11
CA ALA A 529 -2.09 -31.35 27.11
C ALA A 529 -0.94 -32.36 27.36
N SER A 530 -1.21 -33.65 27.12
CA SER A 530 -0.21 -34.74 26.96
C SER A 530 0.78 -35.00 28.12
N GLY A 531 0.47 -35.97 29.01
CA GLY A 531 1.29 -36.26 30.20
C GLY A 531 1.19 -37.68 30.83
N ALA A 532 1.01 -38.71 30.00
CA ALA A 532 1.21 -40.15 30.24
C ALA A 532 1.25 -40.77 31.68
N TRP A 533 0.32 -41.71 31.91
CA TRP A 533 0.51 -43.04 32.56
C TRP A 533 1.52 -43.19 33.74
N MET A 534 1.01 -43.47 34.96
CA MET A 534 1.09 -44.82 35.58
C MET A 534 0.37 -44.94 36.94
N LEU A 535 -0.12 -46.17 37.19
CA LEU A 535 -0.40 -46.90 38.45
C LEU A 535 -0.12 -46.19 39.81
N ARG A 536 -0.89 -46.38 40.90
CA ARG A 536 -1.55 -47.64 41.35
C ARG A 536 -2.57 -47.45 42.51
N CYS A 537 -3.66 -48.23 42.48
CA CYS A 537 -4.50 -48.76 43.58
C CYS A 537 -4.68 -48.02 44.94
N SER A 538 -5.95 -47.87 45.38
CA SER A 538 -6.52 -48.67 46.51
C SER A 538 -8.02 -48.41 46.81
N ARG A 539 -8.84 -49.48 46.76
CA ARG A 539 -10.11 -49.75 47.52
C ARG A 539 -11.23 -48.68 47.49
N ARG A 540 -12.42 -49.01 46.96
CA ARG A 540 -13.53 -49.73 47.66
C ARG A 540 -13.92 -49.11 49.01
N THR A 541 -15.03 -48.37 49.03
CA THR A 541 -16.37 -48.96 49.19
C THR A 541 -17.33 -48.34 48.19
#